data_AF-J5GUS5-F1
#
_entry.id   AF-J5GUS5-F1
#
_cell.length_a   1.000
_cell.length_b   1.000
_cell.length_c   1.000
_cell.angle_alpha   90.00
_cell.angle_beta   90.00
_cell.angle_gamma   90.00
#
_symmetry.space_group_name_H-M   'P 1'
#
loop_
_entity.id
_entity.type
_entity.pdbx_description
1 polymer ?
#
loop_
_entity_poly.entity_id
_entity_poly.type
_entity_poly.pdbx_seq_one_letter_code
_entity_poly.pdbx_strand_id
1 'polypeptide(L)'
;MKKKLYLSIIIFSLLIVVLYVYTSYNTEDEKIITSFLNDYFKQTELTNEDWTKLIETPGSLNNFVSDFDKYVEEKELKRLTSNRQLPCLYFKELPNDYNYKILSISKSSSGNYEVTMSISEQTVNFAVRMANTQKGRKIEYIDIEKLVDKLK
;
A
#
# COMPACT_ATOMS: atom_id res chain seq x y z
N MET A 1 -16.27 -17.01 45.68
CA MET A 1 -15.57 -17.60 44.51
C MET A 1 -16.23 -17.26 43.17
N LYS A 2 -17.56 -17.40 43.01
CA LYS A 2 -18.26 -17.19 41.72
C LYS A 2 -18.00 -15.83 41.04
N LYS A 3 -18.00 -14.70 41.77
CA LYS A 3 -17.76 -13.36 41.20
C LYS A 3 -16.36 -13.19 40.56
N LYS A 4 -15.32 -13.80 41.13
CA LYS A 4 -13.95 -13.77 40.57
C LYS A 4 -13.85 -14.60 39.28
N LEU A 5 -14.62 -15.68 39.18
CA LEU A 5 -14.70 -16.53 37.99
C LEU A 5 -15.35 -15.79 36.81
N TYR A 6 -16.46 -15.08 37.04
CA TYR A 6 -17.13 -14.30 35.99
C TYR A 6 -16.27 -13.15 35.45
N LEU A 7 -15.55 -12.44 36.32
CA LEU A 7 -14.64 -11.37 35.90
C LEU A 7 -13.50 -11.92 35.02
N SER A 8 -12.97 -13.09 35.37
CA SER A 8 -11.93 -13.77 34.59
C SER A 8 -12.42 -14.18 33.19
N ILE A 9 -13.66 -14.66 33.08
CA ILE A 9 -14.27 -15.03 31.79
C ILE A 9 -14.49 -13.80 30.90
N ILE A 10 -14.95 -12.69 31.47
CA ILE A 10 -15.16 -11.44 30.73
C ILE A 10 -13.82 -10.91 30.19
N ILE A 11 -12.78 -10.87 31.02
CA ILE A 11 -11.44 -10.42 30.59
C ILE A 11 -10.89 -11.31 29.48
N PHE A 12 -11.00 -12.64 29.63
CA PHE A 12 -10.51 -13.59 28.62
C PHE A 12 -11.28 -13.46 27.30
N SER A 13 -12.59 -13.24 27.36
CA SER A 13 -13.42 -13.01 26.17
C SER A 13 -13.05 -11.70 25.48
N LEU A 14 -12.80 -10.63 26.24
CA LEU A 14 -12.33 -9.35 25.70
C LEU A 14 -10.96 -9.51 25.03
N LEU A 15 -10.08 -10.31 25.63
CA LEU A 15 -8.73 -10.58 25.12
C LEU A 15 -8.77 -11.38 23.81
N ILE A 16 -9.69 -12.35 23.69
CA ILE A 16 -9.94 -13.08 22.45
C ILE A 16 -10.48 -12.13 21.37
N VAL A 17 -11.39 -11.22 21.71
CA VAL A 17 -11.92 -10.23 20.75
C VAL A 17 -10.82 -9.28 20.29
N VAL A 18 -9.97 -8.78 21.20
CA VAL A 18 -8.84 -7.92 20.84
C VAL A 18 -7.80 -8.66 20.00
N LEU A 19 -7.48 -9.92 20.34
CA LEU A 19 -6.59 -10.76 19.55
C LEU A 19 -7.17 -11.08 18.17
N TYR A 20 -8.48 -11.34 18.07
CA TYR A 20 -9.17 -11.58 16.80
C TYR A 20 -9.20 -10.34 15.92
N VAL A 21 -9.43 -9.16 16.51
CA VAL A 21 -9.32 -7.88 15.81
C VAL A 21 -7.88 -7.68 15.34
N TYR A 22 -6.88 -7.91 16.20
CA TYR A 22 -5.45 -7.77 15.85
C TYR A 22 -4.98 -8.73 14.76
N THR A 23 -5.41 -9.99 14.77
CA THR A 23 -5.08 -10.96 13.71
C THR A 23 -5.85 -10.71 12.43
N SER A 24 -7.05 -10.11 12.52
CA SER A 24 -7.81 -9.58 11.37
C SER A 24 -7.18 -8.31 10.77
N TYR A 25 -6.32 -7.60 11.50
CA TYR A 25 -5.61 -6.37 11.07
C TYR A 25 -4.25 -6.64 10.42
N ASN A 26 -3.89 -7.91 10.16
CA ASN A 26 -2.53 -8.23 9.71
C ASN A 26 -2.46 -9.46 8.80
N THR A 27 -3.34 -9.51 7.80
CA THR A 27 -3.24 -10.54 6.75
C THR A 27 -1.95 -10.35 5.94
N GLU A 28 -1.43 -11.44 5.36
CA GLU A 28 -0.27 -11.37 4.45
C GLU A 28 -0.50 -10.36 3.32
N ASP A 29 -1.72 -10.32 2.78
CA ASP A 29 -2.15 -9.38 1.76
C ASP A 29 -2.01 -7.93 2.25
N GLU A 30 -2.52 -7.59 3.44
CA GLU A 30 -2.40 -6.24 4.02
C GLU A 30 -0.94 -5.82 4.21
N LYS A 31 -0.05 -6.74 4.60
CA LYS A 31 1.39 -6.47 4.73
C LYS A 31 2.03 -6.17 3.38
N ILE A 32 1.70 -6.93 2.35
CA ILE A 32 2.19 -6.69 0.98
C ILE A 32 1.70 -5.33 0.48
N ILE A 33 0.41 -5.03 0.63
CA ILE A 33 -0.20 -3.76 0.22
C ILE A 33 0.45 -2.58 0.96
N THR A 34 0.60 -2.69 2.28
CA THR A 34 1.24 -1.65 3.11
C THR A 34 2.68 -1.42 2.70
N SER A 35 3.45 -2.51 2.48
CA SER A 35 4.85 -2.42 2.08
C SER A 35 5.02 -1.81 0.70
N PHE A 36 4.16 -2.20 -0.25
CA PHE A 36 4.12 -1.60 -1.58
C PHE A 36 3.87 -0.09 -1.49
N LEU A 37 2.83 0.34 -0.76
CA LEU A 37 2.47 1.75 -0.65
C LEU A 37 3.59 2.56 0.04
N ASN A 38 4.20 2.03 1.10
CA ASN A 38 5.32 2.70 1.75
C ASN A 38 6.52 2.87 0.81
N ASP A 39 6.91 1.82 0.08
CA ASP A 39 7.99 1.91 -0.91
C ASP A 39 7.61 2.83 -2.08
N TYR A 40 6.35 2.85 -2.49
CA TYR A 40 5.82 3.74 -3.52
C TYR A 40 5.96 5.21 -3.12
N PHE A 41 5.60 5.57 -1.89
CA PHE A 41 5.64 6.97 -1.43
C PHE A 41 7.03 7.48 -1.06
N LYS A 42 8.06 6.63 -0.92
CA LYS A 42 9.47 7.09 -0.80
C LYS A 42 9.91 7.98 -1.97
N GLN A 43 9.24 7.87 -3.11
CA GLN A 43 9.45 8.77 -4.24
C GLN A 43 9.24 10.26 -3.90
N THR A 44 8.42 10.57 -2.88
CA THR A 44 8.22 11.96 -2.41
C THR A 44 9.43 12.54 -1.69
N GLU A 45 10.38 11.70 -1.28
CA GLU A 45 11.60 12.10 -0.59
C GLU A 45 12.79 12.27 -1.57
N LEU A 46 12.59 11.96 -2.85
CA LEU A 46 13.65 12.07 -3.87
C LEU A 46 13.97 13.54 -4.15
N THR A 47 15.25 13.86 -4.14
CA THR A 47 15.72 15.20 -4.53
C THR A 47 15.61 15.38 -6.06
N ASN A 48 15.74 16.63 -6.52
CA ASN A 48 15.83 16.90 -7.96
C ASN A 48 16.98 16.14 -8.64
N GLU A 49 18.11 15.98 -7.96
CA GLU A 49 19.24 15.21 -8.47
C GLU A 49 18.91 13.71 -8.57
N ASP A 50 18.20 13.16 -7.58
CA ASP A 50 17.77 11.76 -7.59
C ASP A 50 16.76 11.50 -8.71
N TRP A 51 15.81 12.42 -8.93
CA TRP A 51 14.88 12.37 -10.06
C TRP A 51 15.62 12.39 -11.40
N THR A 52 16.58 13.29 -11.57
CA THR A 52 17.41 13.35 -12.79
C THR A 52 18.17 12.05 -13.00
N LYS A 53 18.81 11.50 -11.96
CA LYS A 53 19.52 10.21 -12.04
C LYS A 53 18.58 9.07 -12.40
N LEU A 54 17.39 9.03 -11.83
CA LEU A 54 16.38 8.01 -12.09
C LEU A 54 15.92 8.01 -13.55
N ILE A 55 15.71 9.20 -14.12
CA ILE A 55 15.12 9.37 -15.46
C ILE A 55 16.19 9.30 -16.56
N GLU A 56 17.35 9.93 -16.36
CA GLU A 56 18.34 10.15 -17.42
C GLU A 56 19.43 9.07 -17.47
N THR A 57 19.63 8.30 -16.39
CA THR A 57 20.65 7.25 -16.37
C THR A 57 20.13 5.97 -17.03
N PRO A 58 20.82 5.44 -18.05
CA PRO A 58 20.43 4.18 -18.70
C PRO A 58 20.31 3.03 -17.70
N GLY A 59 19.16 2.36 -17.68
CA GLY A 59 18.89 1.21 -16.82
C GLY A 59 18.40 1.56 -15.40
N SER A 60 18.57 2.79 -14.91
CA SER A 60 18.10 3.19 -13.57
C SER A 60 16.60 3.03 -13.41
N LEU A 61 15.82 3.44 -14.42
CA LEU A 61 14.36 3.27 -14.42
C LEU A 61 13.95 1.80 -14.30
N ASN A 62 14.60 0.91 -15.07
CA ASN A 62 14.28 -0.52 -15.04
C ASN A 62 14.62 -1.14 -13.68
N ASN A 63 15.77 -0.75 -13.11
CA ASN A 63 16.17 -1.21 -11.77
C ASN A 63 15.17 -0.74 -10.72
N PHE A 64 14.79 0.55 -10.75
CA PHE A 64 13.80 1.12 -9.85
C PHE A 64 12.45 0.39 -9.94
N VAL A 65 11.95 0.12 -11.15
CA VAL A 65 10.68 -0.61 -11.32
C VAL A 65 10.83 -2.07 -10.85
N SER A 66 12.00 -2.69 -11.05
CA SER A 66 12.24 -4.08 -10.65
C SER A 66 12.21 -4.29 -9.13
N ASP A 67 12.51 -3.25 -8.34
CA ASP A 67 12.40 -3.29 -6.88
C ASP A 67 10.96 -3.55 -6.41
N PHE A 68 9.97 -3.34 -7.27
CA PHE A 68 8.56 -3.62 -6.99
C PHE A 68 8.11 -5.04 -7.40
N ASP A 69 8.95 -5.87 -8.06
CA ASP A 69 8.58 -7.27 -8.40
C ASP A 69 8.27 -8.09 -7.15
N LYS A 70 8.86 -7.78 -5.99
CA LYS A 70 8.52 -8.44 -4.72
C LYS A 70 7.07 -8.24 -4.28
N TYR A 71 6.36 -7.23 -4.80
CA TYR A 71 5.01 -6.88 -4.39
C TYR A 71 3.97 -7.10 -5.48
N VAL A 72 4.33 -6.79 -6.74
CA VAL A 72 3.37 -6.62 -7.84
C VAL A 72 3.64 -7.63 -8.95
N GLU A 73 2.58 -8.10 -9.62
CA GLU A 73 2.70 -8.90 -10.82
C GLU A 73 3.36 -8.13 -11.97
N GLU A 74 4.14 -8.82 -12.80
CA GLU A 74 4.85 -8.22 -13.93
C GLU A 74 3.92 -7.48 -14.90
N LYS A 75 2.72 -8.04 -15.16
CA LYS A 75 1.72 -7.41 -16.02
C LYS A 75 1.26 -6.06 -15.48
N GLU A 76 1.16 -5.95 -14.16
CA GLU A 76 0.71 -4.76 -13.47
C GLU A 76 1.83 -3.73 -13.33
N LEU A 77 3.08 -4.16 -13.08
CA LEU A 77 4.24 -3.28 -13.19
C LEU A 77 4.32 -2.63 -14.57
N LYS A 78 4.16 -3.43 -15.64
CA LYS A 78 4.13 -2.91 -17.02
C LYS A 78 3.02 -1.88 -17.22
N ARG A 79 1.82 -2.10 -16.66
CA ARG A 79 0.71 -1.15 -16.73
C ARG A 79 1.03 0.15 -15.99
N LEU A 80 1.49 0.06 -14.74
CA LEU A 80 1.85 1.22 -13.92
C LEU A 80 2.94 2.07 -14.59
N THR A 81 3.99 1.44 -15.13
CA THR A 81 5.05 2.14 -15.85
C THR A 81 4.56 2.78 -17.14
N SER A 82 3.75 2.06 -17.94
CA SER A 82 3.19 2.59 -19.20
C SER A 82 2.28 3.80 -18.96
N ASN A 83 1.56 3.81 -17.84
CA ASN A 83 0.68 4.89 -17.44
C ASN A 83 1.40 6.01 -16.66
N ARG A 84 2.73 5.97 -16.54
CA ARG A 84 3.54 6.92 -15.76
C ARG A 84 3.10 7.03 -14.28
N GLN A 85 2.59 5.92 -13.76
CA GLN A 85 2.21 5.75 -12.36
C GLN A 85 3.37 5.16 -11.55
N LEU A 86 4.36 4.52 -12.19
CA LEU A 86 5.57 4.04 -11.53
C LEU A 86 6.83 4.19 -12.42
N PRO A 87 7.76 5.11 -12.07
CA PRO A 87 7.65 6.12 -11.03
C PRO A 87 6.56 7.15 -11.33
N CYS A 88 6.04 7.81 -10.30
CA CYS A 88 5.00 8.82 -10.38
C CYS A 88 5.63 10.22 -10.40
N LEU A 89 5.70 10.85 -11.58
CA LEU A 89 6.37 12.13 -11.75
C LEU A 89 5.69 13.31 -11.03
N TYR A 90 4.40 13.19 -10.69
CA TYR A 90 3.69 14.21 -9.90
C TYR A 90 4.32 14.42 -8.53
N PHE A 91 5.01 13.41 -7.99
CA PHE A 91 5.72 13.53 -6.71
C PHE A 91 6.87 14.55 -6.72
N LYS A 92 7.42 14.88 -7.90
CA LYS A 92 8.44 15.92 -8.03
C LYS A 92 7.91 17.33 -7.72
N GLU A 93 6.61 17.55 -7.95
CA GLU A 93 5.97 18.87 -7.87
C GLU A 93 5.15 19.06 -6.60
N LEU A 94 5.17 18.09 -5.70
CA LEU A 94 4.45 18.17 -4.44
C LEU A 94 5.03 19.24 -3.50
N PRO A 95 4.20 19.88 -2.68
CA PRO A 95 4.66 20.86 -1.72
C PRO A 95 5.44 20.20 -0.57
N ASN A 96 6.30 20.98 0.09
CA ASN A 96 7.18 20.48 1.16
C ASN A 96 6.43 19.95 2.40
N ASP A 97 5.18 20.36 2.61
CA ASP A 97 4.30 19.91 3.69
C ASP A 97 3.41 18.72 3.30
N TYR A 98 3.65 18.14 2.12
CA TYR A 98 2.97 16.94 1.68
C TYR A 98 3.06 15.83 2.72
N ASN A 99 1.90 15.28 3.05
CA ASN A 99 1.81 14.15 3.96
C ASN A 99 0.80 13.13 3.43
N TYR A 100 1.07 11.87 3.74
CA TYR A 100 0.17 10.78 3.46
C TYR A 100 0.05 9.87 4.67
N LYS A 101 -1.08 9.18 4.77
CA LYS A 101 -1.29 8.15 5.78
C LYS A 101 -2.23 7.08 5.24
N ILE A 102 -1.82 5.82 5.37
CA ILE A 102 -2.73 4.69 5.16
C ILE A 102 -3.66 4.64 6.37
N LEU A 103 -4.96 4.84 6.14
CA LEU A 103 -5.97 4.86 7.20
C LEU A 103 -6.52 3.46 7.46
N SER A 104 -6.81 2.71 6.39
CA SER A 104 -7.30 1.34 6.47
C SER A 104 -7.04 0.58 5.17
N ILE A 105 -6.98 -0.74 5.31
CA ILE A 105 -7.02 -1.70 4.21
C ILE A 105 -8.12 -2.68 4.57
N SER A 106 -9.25 -2.62 3.86
CA SER A 106 -10.42 -3.45 4.15
C SER A 106 -10.59 -4.50 3.07
N LYS A 107 -10.85 -5.74 3.48
CA LYS A 107 -11.13 -6.81 2.54
C LYS A 107 -12.58 -6.71 2.07
N SER A 108 -12.80 -6.46 0.78
CA SER A 108 -14.14 -6.39 0.19
C SER A 108 -14.65 -7.77 -0.25
N SER A 109 -13.76 -8.62 -0.77
CA SER A 109 -14.06 -10.02 -1.10
C SER A 109 -12.77 -10.85 -1.16
N SER A 110 -12.85 -12.13 -1.53
CA SER A 110 -11.65 -12.97 -1.66
C SER A 110 -10.68 -12.37 -2.68
N GLY A 111 -9.48 -12.00 -2.23
CA GLY A 111 -8.45 -11.36 -3.04
C GLY A 111 -8.75 -9.92 -3.47
N ASN A 112 -9.84 -9.30 -3.00
CA ASN A 112 -10.16 -7.91 -3.32
C ASN A 112 -10.17 -7.07 -2.05
N TYR A 113 -9.51 -5.92 -2.12
CA TYR A 113 -9.29 -5.00 -1.03
C TYR A 113 -9.64 -3.59 -1.48
N GLU A 114 -10.10 -2.78 -0.53
CA GLU A 114 -10.21 -1.34 -0.66
C GLU A 114 -9.21 -0.71 0.31
N VAL A 115 -8.42 0.22 -0.20
CA VAL A 115 -7.47 0.99 0.60
C VAL A 115 -8.01 2.40 0.75
N THR A 116 -8.07 2.88 1.99
CA THR A 116 -8.39 4.26 2.33
C THR A 116 -7.11 4.96 2.77
N MET A 117 -6.78 6.07 2.12
CA MET A 117 -5.64 6.91 2.47
C MET A 117 -6.06 8.35 2.73
N SER A 118 -5.36 9.01 3.65
CA SER A 118 -5.35 10.46 3.79
C SER A 118 -4.16 11.00 3.01
N ILE A 119 -4.37 12.00 2.17
CA ILE A 119 -3.35 12.70 1.39
C ILE A 119 -3.62 14.18 1.54
N SER A 120 -2.72 14.91 2.21
CA SER A 120 -2.88 16.35 2.49
C SER A 120 -4.30 16.71 2.94
N GLU A 121 -4.78 15.99 3.97
CA GLU A 121 -6.12 16.14 4.56
C GLU A 121 -7.33 15.70 3.70
N GLN A 122 -7.10 15.24 2.47
CA GLN A 122 -8.14 14.62 1.64
C GLN A 122 -8.13 13.10 1.76
N THR A 123 -9.31 12.50 1.83
CA THR A 123 -9.44 11.04 1.81
C THR A 123 -9.60 10.52 0.38
N VAL A 124 -8.84 9.48 0.03
CA VAL A 124 -8.98 8.74 -1.22
C VAL A 124 -9.20 7.26 -0.92
N ASN A 125 -10.09 6.65 -1.70
CA ASN A 125 -10.36 5.21 -1.68
C ASN A 125 -10.01 4.62 -3.04
N PHE A 126 -9.24 3.54 -3.05
CA PHE A 126 -8.91 2.83 -4.29
C PHE A 126 -8.85 1.32 -4.08
N ALA A 127 -9.10 0.60 -5.17
CA ALA A 127 -9.16 -0.86 -5.15
C ALA A 127 -7.77 -1.49 -5.32
N VAL A 128 -7.55 -2.60 -4.63
CA VAL A 128 -6.40 -3.48 -4.81
C VAL A 128 -6.90 -4.92 -4.99
N ARG A 129 -6.37 -5.62 -5.98
CA ARG A 129 -6.60 -7.05 -6.16
C ARG A 129 -5.31 -7.83 -5.95
N MET A 130 -5.44 -8.94 -5.27
CA MET A 130 -4.36 -9.83 -4.85
C MET A 130 -4.55 -11.20 -5.48
N ALA A 131 -3.49 -11.74 -6.06
CA ALA A 131 -3.49 -13.04 -6.73
C ALA A 131 -2.36 -13.94 -6.21
N ASN A 132 -2.58 -15.25 -6.34
CA ASN A 132 -1.55 -16.26 -6.11
C ASN A 132 -0.78 -16.45 -7.40
N THR A 133 0.54 -16.24 -7.34
CA THR A 133 1.44 -16.42 -8.49
C THR A 133 2.40 -17.57 -8.22
N GLN A 134 3.13 -18.00 -9.24
CA GLN A 134 4.24 -18.95 -9.08
C GLN A 134 5.34 -18.41 -8.15
N LYS A 135 5.47 -17.09 -8.02
CA LYS A 135 6.43 -16.40 -7.14
C LYS A 135 5.83 -16.01 -5.78
N GLY A 136 4.66 -16.55 -5.42
CA GLY A 136 3.97 -16.24 -4.16
C GLY A 136 2.79 -15.27 -4.34
N ARG A 137 2.28 -14.77 -3.21
CA ARG A 137 1.16 -13.84 -3.17
C ARG A 137 1.60 -12.45 -3.64
N LYS A 138 0.89 -11.86 -4.60
CA LYS A 138 1.23 -10.55 -5.19
C LYS A 138 0.00 -9.69 -5.48
N ILE A 139 0.23 -8.39 -5.62
CA ILE A 139 -0.73 -7.42 -6.16
C ILE A 139 -0.89 -7.71 -7.65
N GLU A 140 -2.09 -8.14 -8.02
CA GLU A 140 -2.50 -8.35 -9.40
C GLU A 140 -2.92 -7.06 -10.09
N TYR A 141 -3.48 -6.12 -9.32
CA TYR A 141 -3.98 -4.84 -9.79
C TYR A 141 -4.07 -3.84 -8.64
N ILE A 142 -3.71 -2.58 -8.89
CA ILE A 142 -3.90 -1.46 -7.95
C ILE A 142 -4.34 -0.18 -8.68
N ASP A 143 -5.46 0.39 -8.24
CA ASP A 143 -6.07 1.58 -8.84
C ASP A 143 -5.41 2.89 -8.36
N ILE A 144 -4.10 3.04 -8.60
CA ILE A 144 -3.31 4.23 -8.22
C ILE A 144 -3.78 5.50 -8.97
N GLU A 145 -4.53 5.37 -10.06
CA GLU A 145 -5.00 6.53 -10.82
C GLU A 145 -5.85 7.48 -9.97
N LYS A 146 -6.76 6.92 -9.16
CA LYS A 146 -7.55 7.70 -8.19
C LYS A 146 -6.69 8.46 -7.19
N LEU A 147 -5.54 7.89 -6.84
CA LEU A 147 -4.57 8.53 -5.95
C LEU A 147 -3.87 9.68 -6.67
N VAL A 148 -3.40 9.44 -7.90
CA VAL A 148 -2.73 10.45 -8.73
C VAL A 148 -3.64 11.63 -9.04
N ASP A 149 -4.94 11.41 -9.27
CA ASP A 149 -5.90 12.48 -9.50
C ASP A 149 -6.10 13.39 -8.28
N LYS A 150 -5.70 12.96 -7.07
CA LYS A 150 -5.67 13.81 -5.88
C LYS A 150 -4.38 14.60 -5.70
N LEU A 151 -3.35 14.29 -6.50
CA LEU A 151 -2.05 14.97 -6.48
C LEU A 151 -1.95 16.06 -7.55
N LYS A 152 -2.84 16.04 -8.56
CA LYS A 152 -2.99 17.09 -9.58
C LYS A 152 -3.79 18.27 -9.03
#